data_AF-A0A521ZP22-F1
#
_entry.id   AF-A0A521ZP22-F1
#
_cell.length_a   1.000
_cell.length_b   1.000
_cell.length_c   1.000
_cell.angle_alpha   90.00
_cell.angle_beta   90.00
_cell.angle_gamma   90.00
#
_symmetry.space_group_name_H-M   'P 1'
#
loop_
_entity.id
_entity.type
_entity.pdbx_description
1 polymer ?
#
loop_
_entity_poly.entity_id
_entity_poly.type
_entity_poly.pdbx_seq_one_letter_code
_entity_poly.pdbx_strand_id
1 'polypeptide(L)'
;MTSPMSKRSLLKLAGWATVAASAALVGCGKKDAAAPAAASGASEAASAAAAPASPLKIAFAYVGPVGDAGWTYAHNAGRLAIEKEFGDKVKTTFVEKVPEGPEAERVIRDLVGQGNTLIFGTTFGYMEPMLKVA
;
A
#
# COMPACT_ATOMS: atom_id res chain seq x y z
N MET A 1 -37.02 -38.89 -20.39
CA MET A 1 -36.22 -37.90 -19.65
C MET A 1 -34.91 -38.52 -19.22
N THR A 2 -33.82 -38.30 -19.97
CA THR A 2 -32.47 -38.71 -19.60
C THR A 2 -31.61 -37.45 -19.50
N SER A 3 -31.25 -37.07 -18.27
CA SER A 3 -30.39 -35.89 -18.02
C SER A 3 -28.95 -36.18 -18.48
N PRO A 4 -28.33 -35.33 -19.32
CA PRO A 4 -26.93 -35.50 -19.70
C PRO A 4 -26.02 -34.91 -18.61
N MET A 5 -25.27 -35.80 -17.99
CA MET A 5 -24.19 -35.53 -17.05
C MET A 5 -23.14 -34.61 -17.71
N SER A 6 -22.98 -33.40 -17.15
CA SER A 6 -22.11 -32.37 -17.72
C SER A 6 -20.64 -32.71 -17.51
N LYS A 7 -19.93 -32.84 -18.64
CA LYS A 7 -18.49 -33.10 -18.81
C LYS A 7 -17.56 -32.11 -18.11
N ARG A 8 -18.11 -31.09 -17.44
CA ARG A 8 -17.38 -30.09 -16.64
C ARG A 8 -17.02 -30.59 -15.23
N SER A 9 -17.64 -31.67 -14.75
CA SER A 9 -17.30 -32.28 -13.45
C SER A 9 -16.01 -33.13 -13.51
N LEU A 10 -15.64 -33.63 -14.69
CA LEU A 10 -14.46 -34.47 -14.90
C LEU A 10 -13.14 -33.68 -14.97
N LEU A 11 -13.20 -32.36 -15.25
CA LEU A 11 -12.01 -31.50 -15.25
C LEU A 11 -11.56 -31.05 -13.85
N LYS A 12 -12.37 -31.27 -12.80
CA LYS A 12 -12.04 -30.85 -11.42
C LYS A 12 -11.23 -31.86 -10.61
N LEU A 13 -10.92 -33.04 -11.15
CA LEU A 13 -10.25 -34.12 -10.41
C LEU A 13 -8.82 -34.47 -10.86
N ALA A 14 -8.26 -33.78 -11.86
CA ALA A 14 -6.93 -34.09 -12.40
C ALA A 14 -5.87 -33.00 -12.12
N GLY A 15 -6.20 -31.94 -11.36
CA GLY A 15 -5.29 -30.84 -11.06
C GLY A 15 -4.56 -30.93 -9.72
N TRP A 16 -4.70 -32.05 -8.99
CA TRP A 16 -4.27 -32.18 -7.57
C TRP A 16 -3.17 -33.22 -7.33
N ALA A 17 -2.25 -33.43 -8.28
CA ALA A 17 -1.24 -34.49 -8.13
C ALA A 17 0.21 -34.16 -8.53
N THR A 18 0.61 -32.90 -8.80
CA THR A 18 1.99 -32.65 -9.31
C THR A 18 2.74 -31.42 -8.77
N VAL A 19 2.46 -30.93 -7.56
CA VAL A 19 3.40 -30.00 -6.88
C VAL A 19 3.72 -30.50 -5.47
N ALA A 20 4.35 -31.67 -5.42
CA ALA A 20 4.99 -32.22 -4.22
C ALA A 20 6.48 -32.48 -4.53
N ALA A 21 7.23 -31.43 -4.90
CA ALA A 21 8.69 -31.50 -5.04
C ALA A 21 9.34 -30.11 -5.18
N SER A 22 9.27 -29.25 -4.16
CA SER A 22 10.14 -28.05 -4.06
C SER A 22 10.31 -27.60 -2.60
N ALA A 23 10.59 -28.55 -1.71
CA ALA A 23 10.95 -28.28 -0.32
C ALA A 23 12.42 -28.64 -0.09
N ALA A 24 13.36 -27.94 -0.72
CA ALA A 24 14.81 -28.10 -0.44
C ALA A 24 15.71 -27.03 -1.08
N LEU A 25 15.54 -25.74 -0.81
CA LEU A 25 16.59 -24.71 -0.96
C LEU A 25 16.38 -23.64 0.12
N VAL A 26 16.91 -23.83 1.34
CA VAL A 26 18.18 -23.24 1.82
C VAL A 26 18.23 -21.71 1.70
N GLY A 27 18.26 -21.01 2.85
CA GLY A 27 18.94 -19.72 2.92
C GLY A 27 18.44 -18.67 3.90
N CYS A 28 18.52 -18.92 5.22
CA CYS A 28 19.00 -17.93 6.21
C CYS A 28 19.06 -18.58 7.60
N GLY A 29 20.22 -18.56 8.26
CA GLY A 29 20.31 -18.94 9.67
C GLY A 29 21.71 -19.34 10.11
N LYS A 30 22.44 -18.36 10.62
CA LYS A 30 23.55 -18.41 11.59
C LYS A 30 23.91 -19.82 12.11
N LYS A 31 25.13 -20.25 11.79
CA LYS A 31 25.82 -21.40 12.37
C LYS A 31 26.22 -21.06 13.81
N ASP A 32 25.53 -21.64 14.78
CA ASP A 32 26.09 -22.00 16.09
C ASP A 32 25.48 -23.34 16.53
N ALA A 33 26.29 -24.09 17.27
CA ALA A 33 26.37 -25.55 17.21
C ALA A 33 25.52 -26.32 18.26
N ALA A 34 25.49 -27.64 18.03
CA ALA A 34 25.21 -28.76 18.94
C ALA A 34 23.77 -29.32 19.03
N ALA A 35 23.71 -30.66 18.99
CA ALA A 35 22.54 -31.54 18.87
C ALA A 35 22.14 -32.17 20.23
N PRO A 36 21.25 -33.19 20.31
CA PRO A 36 19.79 -33.14 20.18
C PRO A 36 19.06 -33.81 21.37
N ALA A 37 17.76 -33.51 21.62
CA ALA A 37 16.82 -34.41 22.32
C ALA A 37 15.37 -33.91 22.24
N ALA A 38 14.43 -34.85 22.20
CA ALA A 38 13.02 -34.72 21.88
C ALA A 38 12.15 -33.99 22.94
N ALA A 39 11.09 -33.30 22.49
CA ALA A 39 9.78 -33.30 23.13
C ALA A 39 8.71 -32.60 22.26
N SER A 40 7.51 -33.16 22.33
CA SER A 40 6.23 -32.74 21.75
C SER A 40 5.93 -31.24 21.88
N GLY A 41 5.33 -30.68 20.84
CA GLY A 41 4.76 -29.34 20.84
C GLY A 41 4.31 -28.98 19.43
N ALA A 42 3.26 -29.63 18.94
CA ALA A 42 2.51 -29.13 17.79
C ALA A 42 1.87 -27.79 18.22
N SER A 43 2.64 -26.71 18.07
CA SER A 43 2.11 -25.36 18.10
C SER A 43 1.29 -25.21 16.82
N GLU A 44 -0.02 -25.42 16.94
CA GLU A 44 -1.00 -24.83 16.03
C GLU A 44 -0.66 -23.33 15.97
N ALA A 45 0.03 -22.95 14.90
CA ALA A 45 0.21 -21.56 14.54
C ALA A 45 -1.18 -21.05 14.19
N ALA A 46 -1.89 -20.55 15.20
CA ALA A 46 -3.07 -19.73 15.01
C ALA A 46 -2.69 -18.66 14.00
N SER A 47 -3.21 -18.81 12.79
CA SER A 47 -3.08 -17.82 11.73
C SER A 47 -3.75 -16.57 12.27
N ALA A 48 -2.94 -15.66 12.81
CA ALA A 48 -3.38 -14.33 13.18
C ALA A 48 -3.85 -13.68 11.87
N ALA A 49 -5.17 -13.67 11.67
CA ALA A 49 -5.78 -12.95 10.57
C ALA A 49 -5.26 -11.51 10.66
N ALA A 50 -4.48 -11.08 9.66
CA ALA A 50 -3.98 -9.73 9.58
C ALA A 50 -5.16 -8.78 9.65
N ALA A 51 -5.17 -7.89 10.65
CA ALA A 51 -6.17 -6.83 10.74
C ALA A 51 -6.19 -6.06 9.40
N PRO A 52 -7.36 -5.62 8.91
CA PRO A 52 -7.44 -4.87 7.68
C PRO A 52 -6.53 -3.64 7.79
N ALA A 53 -5.62 -3.48 6.83
CA ALA A 53 -4.71 -2.35 6.81
C ALA A 53 -5.52 -1.04 6.79
N SER A 54 -5.18 -0.11 7.68
CA SER A 54 -5.79 1.23 7.67
C SER A 54 -5.55 1.89 6.30
N PRO A 55 -6.49 2.71 5.80
CA PRO A 55 -6.31 3.39 4.52
C PRO A 55 -5.02 4.22 4.49
N LEU A 56 -4.30 4.18 3.38
CA LEU A 56 -3.13 5.02 3.16
C LEU A 56 -3.55 6.48 3.12
N LYS A 57 -3.01 7.31 4.02
CA LYS A 57 -3.33 8.73 4.12
C LYS A 57 -2.37 9.54 3.23
N ILE A 58 -2.93 10.18 2.20
CA ILE A 58 -2.19 10.90 1.17
C ILE A 58 -2.55 12.39 1.26
N ALA A 59 -1.57 13.29 1.30
CA ALA A 59 -1.82 14.72 1.22
C ALA A 59 -1.28 15.34 -0.08
N PHE A 60 -1.93 16.41 -0.53
CA PHE A 60 -1.50 17.21 -1.67
C PHE A 60 -1.39 18.68 -1.24
N ALA A 61 -0.22 19.28 -1.40
CA ALA A 61 -0.02 20.72 -1.23
C ALA A 61 -0.01 21.39 -2.60
N TYR A 62 -0.93 22.32 -2.83
CA TYR A 62 -1.06 23.06 -4.09
C TYR A 62 -0.61 24.51 -3.93
N VAL A 63 0.11 25.02 -4.92
CA VAL A 63 0.54 26.44 -4.96
C VAL A 63 -0.60 27.38 -5.34
N GLY A 64 -1.54 26.90 -6.16
CA GLY A 64 -2.71 27.64 -6.62
C GLY A 64 -4.04 27.08 -6.09
N PRO A 65 -5.16 27.66 -6.53
CA PRO A 65 -6.48 27.08 -6.34
C PRO A 65 -6.78 26.02 -7.41
N VAL A 66 -7.56 24.99 -7.06
CA VAL A 66 -8.13 23.96 -7.95
C VAL A 66 -8.96 24.59 -9.07
N GLY A 67 -9.54 25.76 -8.84
CA GLY A 67 -10.29 26.53 -9.83
C GLY A 67 -9.43 27.24 -10.89
N ASP A 68 -8.10 27.03 -10.93
CA ASP A 68 -7.20 27.66 -11.90
C ASP A 68 -7.36 27.16 -13.35
N ALA A 69 -8.18 26.12 -13.56
CA ALA A 69 -8.42 25.49 -14.86
C ALA A 69 -7.14 25.06 -15.62
N GLY A 70 -6.03 24.85 -14.90
CA GLY A 70 -4.74 24.54 -15.47
C GLY A 70 -3.96 23.56 -14.61
N TRP A 71 -2.89 24.05 -13.99
CA TRP A 71 -1.91 23.21 -13.28
C TRP A 71 -2.51 22.55 -12.04
N THR A 72 -3.08 23.34 -11.12
CA THR A 72 -3.65 22.82 -9.88
C THR A 72 -4.89 21.98 -10.16
N TYR A 73 -5.72 22.41 -11.12
CA TYR A 73 -6.83 21.61 -11.61
C TYR A 73 -6.39 20.22 -12.07
N ALA A 74 -5.34 20.12 -12.89
CA ALA A 74 -4.84 18.85 -13.39
C ALA A 74 -4.29 17.95 -12.25
N HIS A 75 -3.56 18.53 -11.29
CA HIS A 75 -3.10 17.79 -10.11
C HIS A 75 -4.26 17.28 -9.24
N ASN A 76 -5.31 18.09 -9.06
CA ASN A 76 -6.50 17.66 -8.34
C ASN A 76 -7.29 16.58 -9.12
N ALA A 77 -7.36 16.66 -10.45
CA ALA A 77 -7.93 15.59 -11.26
C ALA A 77 -7.16 14.27 -11.07
N GLY A 78 -5.82 14.33 -10.97
CA GLY A 78 -4.98 13.19 -10.61
C GLY A 78 -5.29 12.63 -9.21
N ARG A 79 -5.46 13.50 -8.20
CA ARG A 79 -5.88 13.09 -6.84
C ARG A 79 -7.23 12.36 -6.87
N LEU A 80 -8.20 12.88 -7.60
CA LEU A 80 -9.52 12.25 -7.74
C LEU A 80 -9.44 10.90 -8.48
N ALA A 81 -8.53 10.77 -9.45
CA ALA A 81 -8.29 9.49 -10.12
C ALA A 81 -7.70 8.44 -9.16
N ILE A 82 -6.81 8.84 -8.24
CA ILE A 82 -6.29 7.97 -7.17
C ILE A 82 -7.44 7.51 -6.26
N GLU A 83 -8.32 8.42 -5.83
CA GLU A 83 -9.48 8.06 -5.02
C GLU A 83 -10.40 7.06 -5.74
N LYS A 84 -10.64 7.30 -7.03
CA LYS A 84 -11.47 6.42 -7.87
C LYS A 84 -10.87 5.01 -8.03
N GLU A 85 -9.56 4.91 -8.25
CA GLU A 85 -8.89 3.64 -8.52
C GLU A 85 -8.71 2.79 -7.25
N PHE A 86 -8.34 3.43 -6.13
CA PHE A 86 -7.98 2.72 -4.91
C PHE A 86 -9.11 2.66 -3.87
N GLY A 87 -10.16 3.48 -4.01
CA GLY A 87 -11.33 3.49 -3.14
C GLY A 87 -10.95 3.58 -1.66
N ASP A 88 -11.53 2.69 -0.84
CA ASP A 88 -11.35 2.68 0.62
C ASP A 88 -9.92 2.36 1.08
N LYS A 89 -9.02 1.97 0.17
CA LYS A 89 -7.60 1.74 0.51
C LYS A 89 -6.83 3.03 0.70
N VAL A 90 -7.36 4.17 0.25
CA VAL A 90 -6.72 5.48 0.36
C VAL A 90 -7.65 6.51 0.98
N LYS A 91 -7.07 7.50 1.66
CA LYS A 91 -7.77 8.69 2.10
C LYS A 91 -6.94 9.89 1.71
N THR A 92 -7.43 10.71 0.79
CA THR A 92 -6.69 11.90 0.35
C THR A 92 -7.13 13.16 1.12
N THR A 93 -6.20 14.09 1.27
CA THR A 93 -6.42 15.44 1.77
C THR A 93 -5.66 16.42 0.88
N PHE A 94 -6.08 17.68 0.81
CA PHE A 94 -5.36 18.70 0.07
C PHE A 94 -5.45 20.07 0.73
N VAL A 95 -4.46 20.92 0.44
CA VAL A 95 -4.42 22.33 0.86
C VAL A 95 -4.09 23.17 -0.37
N GLU A 96 -4.91 24.19 -0.63
CA GLU A 96 -4.72 25.15 -1.72
C GLU A 96 -3.91 26.37 -1.29
N LYS A 97 -3.35 27.08 -2.27
CA LYS A 97 -2.69 28.39 -2.08
C LYS A 97 -1.57 28.37 -1.03
N VAL A 98 -0.81 27.28 -0.98
CA VAL A 98 0.36 27.19 -0.12
C VAL A 98 1.47 28.04 -0.76
N PRO A 99 2.03 29.06 -0.06
CA PRO A 99 3.13 29.84 -0.61
C PRO A 99 4.42 29.01 -0.64
N GLU A 100 5.29 29.27 -1.61
CA GLU A 100 6.64 28.70 -1.64
C GLU A 100 7.52 29.29 -0.52
N GLY A 101 8.61 28.60 -0.19
CA GLY A 101 9.56 29.03 0.86
C GLY A 101 9.17 28.55 2.27
N PRO A 102 9.44 29.34 3.33
CA PRO A 102 9.30 28.88 4.72
C PRO A 102 7.88 28.45 5.11
N GLU A 103 6.84 29.05 4.52
CA GLU A 103 5.47 28.67 4.82
C GLU A 103 5.10 27.29 4.25
N ALA A 104 5.66 26.91 3.10
CA ALA A 104 5.48 25.55 2.59
C ALA A 104 5.99 24.51 3.59
N GLU A 105 7.16 24.75 4.20
CA GLU A 105 7.73 23.85 5.22
C GLU A 105 6.77 23.65 6.40
N ARG A 106 6.20 24.75 6.91
CA ARG A 106 5.23 24.69 8.02
C ARG A 106 3.99 23.89 7.63
N VAL A 107 3.40 24.17 6.46
CA VAL A 107 2.21 23.45 5.99
C VAL A 107 2.50 21.96 5.76
N ILE A 108 3.66 21.63 5.19
CA ILE A 108 4.06 20.23 4.96
C ILE A 108 4.25 19.50 6.30
N ARG A 109 4.87 20.13 7.31
CA ARG A 109 4.96 19.56 8.67
C ARG A 109 3.58 19.34 9.29
N ASP A 110 2.65 20.29 9.13
CA ASP A 110 1.29 20.14 9.63
C ASP A 110 0.58 18.94 8.97
N LEU A 111 0.78 18.74 7.66
CA LEU A 111 0.25 17.59 6.94
C LEU A 111 0.85 16.26 7.44
N VAL A 112 2.14 16.23 7.77
CA VAL A 112 2.76 15.08 8.45
C VAL A 112 2.13 14.85 9.83
N GLY A 113 1.95 15.91 10.62
CA GLY A 113 1.35 15.85 11.96
C GLY A 113 -0.10 15.36 11.96
N GLN A 114 -0.83 15.57 10.87
CA GLN A 114 -2.17 15.00 10.64
C GLN A 114 -2.15 13.50 10.31
N GLY A 115 -0.96 12.88 10.26
CA GLY A 115 -0.76 11.45 10.01
C GLY A 115 -0.82 11.06 8.54
N ASN A 116 -0.57 11.99 7.62
CA ASN A 116 -0.37 11.64 6.21
C ASN A 116 1.02 11.01 6.05
N THR A 117 1.06 9.82 5.45
CA THR A 117 2.31 9.06 5.27
C THR A 117 2.85 9.15 3.84
N LEU A 118 2.10 9.79 2.95
CA LEU A 118 2.52 10.16 1.60
C LEU A 118 2.07 11.60 1.33
N ILE A 119 2.99 12.47 0.90
CA ILE A 119 2.70 13.87 0.63
C ILE A 119 3.25 14.25 -0.75
N PHE A 120 2.39 14.81 -1.60
CA PHE A 120 2.77 15.36 -2.89
C PHE A 120 2.84 16.88 -2.81
N GLY A 121 4.02 17.44 -3.03
CA GLY A 121 4.19 18.87 -3.29
C GLY A 121 4.20 19.13 -4.79
N THR A 122 3.20 19.84 -5.30
CA THR A 122 2.97 19.95 -6.75
C THR A 122 3.47 21.29 -7.33
N THR A 123 4.66 21.72 -6.92
CA THR A 123 5.38 22.85 -7.55
C THR A 123 6.87 22.68 -7.32
N PHE A 124 7.66 23.28 -8.20
CA PHE A 124 9.11 23.24 -8.11
C PHE A 124 9.63 23.87 -6.80
N GLY A 125 9.04 24.99 -6.35
CA GLY A 125 9.52 25.69 -5.15
C GLY A 125 9.28 24.95 -3.82
N TYR A 126 8.64 23.78 -3.83
CA TYR A 126 8.52 22.93 -2.64
C TYR A 126 9.67 21.94 -2.48
N MET A 127 10.61 21.85 -3.42
CA MET A 127 11.72 20.90 -3.37
C MET A 127 12.52 21.00 -2.07
N GLU A 128 13.03 22.19 -1.74
CA GLU A 128 13.82 22.41 -0.51
C GLU A 128 13.00 22.20 0.78
N PRO A 129 11.78 22.78 0.93
CA PRO A 129 10.91 22.48 2.07
C PRO A 129 10.61 20.99 2.27
N MET A 130 10.32 20.25 1.19
CA MET A 130 10.01 18.83 1.28
C MET A 130 11.23 18.00 1.67
N LEU A 131 12.40 18.27 1.08
CA LEU A 131 13.64 17.58 1.42
C LEU A 131 14.02 17.76 2.89
N LYS A 132 13.74 18.93 3.47
CA LYS A 132 14.05 19.23 4.87
C LYS A 132 13.10 18.57 5.88
N VAL A 133 11.89 18.19 5.47
CA VAL A 133 10.88 17.59 6.35
C VAL A 133 10.85 16.05 6.26
N ALA A 134 11.38 15.48 5.18
CA ALA A 134 11.49 14.02 4.97
C ALA A 134 12.49 13.36 5.92
#